data_AF-A0A836QPR7-F1
#
_entry.id   AF-A0A836QPR7-F1
#
_cell.length_a   1.000
_cell.length_b   1.000
_cell.length_c   1.000
_cell.angle_alpha   90.00
_cell.angle_beta   90.00
_cell.angle_gamma   90.00
#
_symmetry.space_group_name_H-M   'P 1'
#
loop_
_entity.id
_entity.type
_entity.pdbx_description
1 polymer ?
#
loop_
_entity_poly.entity_id
_entity_poly.type
_entity_poly.pdbx_seq_one_letter_code
_entity_poly.pdbx_strand_id
1 'polypeptide(L)'
;MKKFGRRRGDPQCVPGQNGHSSAQVRLHGAHKSSIEIVRRRLLLGAGLFTVAFFVLSMRLVEVALFNEVRPSNAVNEEVETRDGPARADITDRNGVILATSLATRSLYADPQDVRSSASAAAKLAEVLPEIDLKTVMARLSSDKRFVWLKRHLTPGQVAAVNALGEPGFRFLEEQR
;
A
#
# COMPACT_ATOMS: atom_id res chain seq x y z
N MET A 1 55.38 -74.95 70.98
CA MET A 1 54.04 -75.53 71.21
C MET A 1 52.99 -74.42 71.24
N LYS A 2 51.85 -74.66 70.57
CA LYS A 2 50.56 -73.92 70.50
C LYS A 2 50.54 -72.47 69.96
N LYS A 3 49.79 -72.31 68.86
CA LYS A 3 49.65 -71.13 68.00
C LYS A 3 48.71 -70.06 68.58
N PHE A 4 49.10 -68.81 68.36
CA PHE A 4 48.33 -67.57 68.47
C PHE A 4 47.28 -67.44 67.34
N GLY A 5 46.26 -66.60 67.56
CA GLY A 5 45.74 -65.74 66.48
C GLY A 5 44.21 -65.72 66.30
N ARG A 6 43.61 -64.60 66.73
CA ARG A 6 42.19 -64.23 66.65
C ARG A 6 41.69 -63.90 65.22
N ARG A 7 40.35 -63.99 65.09
CA ARG A 7 39.39 -63.24 64.25
C ARG A 7 39.41 -63.42 62.72
N ARG A 8 38.26 -63.87 62.21
CA ARG A 8 37.48 -63.40 61.04
C ARG A 8 36.09 -64.02 61.24
N GLY A 9 35.00 -63.29 61.43
CA GLY A 9 34.44 -62.30 60.51
C GLY A 9 33.27 -62.99 59.81
N ASP A 10 32.05 -62.62 60.21
CA ASP A 10 30.82 -62.50 59.39
C ASP A 10 29.51 -63.02 60.03
N PRO A 11 28.38 -62.35 59.71
CA PRO A 11 27.55 -61.72 60.72
C PRO A 11 26.21 -62.42 61.01
N GLN A 12 25.64 -61.96 62.12
CA GLN A 12 24.36 -62.30 62.70
C GLN A 12 23.14 -62.05 61.80
N CYS A 13 22.12 -62.88 62.08
CA CYS A 13 20.69 -62.57 62.21
C CYS A 13 19.98 -61.81 61.08
N VAL A 14 19.00 -62.51 60.49
CA VAL A 14 17.81 -61.87 59.91
C VAL A 14 16.57 -62.54 60.52
N PRO A 15 15.73 -61.77 61.23
CA PRO A 15 14.30 -61.86 61.03
C PRO A 15 13.75 -60.46 60.78
N GLY A 16 12.90 -60.29 59.76
CA GLY A 16 12.49 -58.94 59.36
C GLY A 16 11.35 -58.87 58.37
N GLN A 17 10.13 -59.04 58.91
CA GLN A 17 8.96 -58.21 58.63
C GLN A 17 8.37 -58.20 57.21
N ASN A 18 7.15 -58.76 57.13
CA ASN A 18 6.19 -58.50 56.08
C ASN A 18 5.78 -57.02 56.08
N GLY A 19 6.18 -56.28 55.05
CA GLY A 19 5.73 -54.92 54.78
C GLY A 19 5.26 -54.80 53.34
N HIS A 20 3.95 -54.93 53.11
CA HIS A 20 3.33 -54.48 51.87
C HIS A 20 3.44 -52.96 51.79
N SER A 21 4.47 -52.44 51.13
CA SER A 21 4.57 -51.02 50.78
C SER A 21 4.19 -50.83 49.32
N SER A 22 2.92 -50.51 49.11
CA SER A 22 2.41 -49.96 47.87
C SER A 22 3.07 -48.59 47.64
N ALA A 23 4.12 -48.57 46.82
CA ALA A 23 4.69 -47.34 46.29
C ALA A 23 3.68 -46.72 45.32
N GLN A 24 2.74 -45.92 45.84
CA GLN A 24 1.92 -45.03 45.02
C GLN A 24 2.83 -43.95 44.43
N VAL A 25 3.18 -44.10 43.16
CA VAL A 25 3.84 -43.08 42.36
C VAL A 25 2.88 -41.90 42.17
N ARG A 26 3.06 -40.85 42.98
CA ARG A 26 2.36 -39.57 42.80
C ARG A 26 3.02 -38.77 41.67
N LEU A 27 2.71 -39.10 40.42
CA LEU A 27 2.95 -38.25 39.24
C LEU A 27 1.63 -37.58 38.83
N HIS A 28 1.22 -36.52 39.56
CA HIS A 28 0.00 -35.77 39.21
C HIS A 28 0.16 -34.24 39.25
N GLY A 29 1.39 -33.73 39.42
CA GLY A 29 1.67 -32.28 39.53
C GLY A 29 2.29 -31.64 38.27
N ALA A 30 3.19 -32.34 37.56
CA ALA A 30 3.99 -31.74 36.48
C ALA A 30 3.20 -31.43 35.19
N HIS A 31 2.10 -32.16 34.94
CA HIS A 31 1.28 -31.95 33.75
C HIS A 31 0.40 -30.70 33.82
N LYS A 32 -0.08 -30.33 35.02
CA LYS A 32 -0.97 -29.16 35.20
C LYS A 32 -0.22 -27.84 35.00
N SER A 33 1.00 -27.72 35.53
CA SER A 33 1.83 -26.52 35.35
C SER A 33 2.29 -26.30 33.91
N SER A 34 2.58 -27.39 33.20
CA SER A 34 3.02 -27.34 31.80
C SER A 34 1.93 -26.81 30.86
N ILE A 35 0.67 -27.22 31.10
CA ILE A 35 -0.49 -26.75 30.32
C ILE A 35 -0.75 -25.26 30.56
N GLU A 36 -0.62 -24.76 31.79
CA GLU A 36 -0.84 -23.33 32.09
C GLU A 36 0.23 -22.42 31.46
N ILE A 37 1.50 -22.86 31.42
CA ILE A 37 2.58 -22.10 30.75
C ILE A 37 2.34 -22.01 29.24
N VAL A 38 1.95 -23.12 28.61
CA VAL A 38 1.62 -23.15 27.18
C VAL A 38 0.39 -22.28 26.89
N ARG A 39 -0.66 -22.39 27.71
CA ARG A 39 -1.87 -21.56 27.59
C ARG A 39 -1.55 -20.07 27.71
N ARG A 40 -0.73 -19.66 28.68
CA ARG A 40 -0.34 -18.25 28.84
C ARG A 40 0.43 -17.72 27.63
N ARG A 41 1.37 -18.50 27.08
CA ARG A 41 2.11 -18.11 25.87
C ARG A 41 1.19 -18.01 24.64
N LEU A 42 0.27 -18.97 24.50
CA LEU A 42 -0.73 -18.98 23.43
C LEU A 42 -1.66 -17.75 23.52
N LEU A 43 -2.15 -17.43 24.72
CA LEU A 43 -3.02 -16.26 24.95
C LEU A 43 -2.29 -14.94 24.72
N LEU A 44 -1.02 -14.83 25.12
CA LEU A 44 -0.20 -13.64 24.85
C LEU A 44 0.03 -13.45 23.34
N GLY A 45 0.35 -14.53 22.62
CA GLY A 45 0.52 -14.48 21.17
C GLY A 45 -0.80 -14.13 20.46
N ALA A 46 -1.89 -14.80 20.81
CA ALA A 46 -3.21 -14.52 20.24
C ALA A 46 -3.67 -13.08 20.51
N GLY A 47 -3.43 -12.57 21.73
CA GLY A 47 -3.70 -11.18 22.08
C GLY A 47 -2.91 -10.20 21.23
N LEU A 48 -1.60 -10.42 21.06
CA LEU A 48 -0.76 -9.57 20.22
C LEU A 48 -1.24 -9.54 18.75
N PHE A 49 -1.53 -10.70 18.17
CA PHE A 49 -2.06 -10.77 16.81
C PHE A 49 -3.43 -10.08 16.70
N THR A 50 -4.31 -10.26 17.68
CA THR A 50 -5.63 -9.61 17.71
C THR A 50 -5.48 -8.08 17.71
N VAL A 51 -4.58 -7.54 18.52
CA VAL A 51 -4.29 -6.10 18.55
C VAL A 51 -3.72 -5.62 17.22
N ALA A 52 -2.77 -6.37 16.63
CA ALA A 52 -2.19 -6.00 15.33
C ALA A 52 -3.25 -5.99 14.22
N PHE A 53 -4.09 -7.02 14.13
CA PHE A 53 -5.19 -7.07 13.17
C PHE A 53 -6.21 -5.95 13.41
N PHE A 54 -6.51 -5.63 14.67
CA PHE A 54 -7.42 -4.53 15.00
C PHE A 54 -6.89 -3.18 14.50
N VAL A 55 -5.59 -2.90 14.71
CA VAL A 55 -4.95 -1.68 14.20
C VAL A 55 -4.99 -1.63 12.67
N LEU A 56 -4.71 -2.75 11.99
CA LEU A 56 -4.82 -2.84 10.53
C LEU A 56 -6.26 -2.59 10.06
N SER A 57 -7.25 -3.23 10.67
CA SER A 57 -8.66 -3.05 10.32
C SER A 57 -9.11 -1.61 10.53
N MET A 58 -8.75 -0.99 11.65
CA MET A 58 -9.05 0.42 11.92
C MET A 58 -8.40 1.32 10.87
N ARG A 59 -7.13 1.09 10.53
CA ARG A 59 -6.43 1.86 9.50
C ARG A 59 -7.07 1.69 8.13
N LEU A 60 -7.53 0.49 7.79
CA LEU A 60 -8.24 0.24 6.54
C LEU A 60 -9.58 0.97 6.49
N VAL A 61 -10.35 0.98 7.59
CA VAL A 61 -11.61 1.73 7.68
C VAL A 61 -11.36 3.23 7.57
N GLU A 62 -10.33 3.74 8.25
CA GLU A 62 -9.91 5.13 8.14
C GLU A 62 -9.58 5.49 6.69
N VAL A 63 -8.73 4.69 6.03
CA VAL A 63 -8.35 4.91 4.64
C VAL A 63 -9.57 4.81 3.71
N ALA A 64 -10.47 3.85 3.93
CA ALA A 64 -11.62 3.62 3.06
C ALA A 64 -12.72 4.68 3.19
N LEU A 65 -12.91 5.27 4.38
CA LEU A 65 -13.95 6.28 4.63
C LEU A 65 -13.45 7.71 4.43
N PHE A 66 -12.18 8.00 4.74
CA PHE A 66 -11.64 9.36 4.70
C PHE A 66 -10.86 9.69 3.43
N ASN A 67 -10.31 8.69 2.72
CA ASN A 67 -9.83 8.93 1.37
C ASN A 67 -10.98 8.66 0.42
N GLU A 68 -11.52 9.72 -0.19
CA GLU A 68 -12.35 9.57 -1.38
C GLU A 68 -11.53 8.75 -2.37
N VAL A 69 -11.89 7.47 -2.54
CA VAL A 69 -11.30 6.59 -3.54
C VAL A 69 -11.68 7.21 -4.88
N ARG A 70 -10.80 8.08 -5.38
CA ARG A 70 -10.85 8.61 -6.73
C ARG A 70 -10.88 7.35 -7.61
N PRO A 71 -11.99 7.07 -8.31
CA PRO A 71 -12.27 5.74 -8.82
C PRO A 71 -11.11 5.28 -9.71
N SER A 72 -10.41 4.26 -9.23
CA SER A 72 -9.22 3.65 -9.82
C SER A 72 -9.52 2.83 -11.09
N ASN A 73 -10.56 3.21 -11.83
CA ASN A 73 -10.85 2.67 -13.15
C ASN A 73 -9.93 3.26 -14.24
N ALA A 74 -9.02 4.17 -13.88
CA ALA A 74 -7.89 4.58 -14.71
C ALA A 74 -6.64 3.76 -14.34
N VAL A 75 -6.66 2.47 -14.63
CA VAL A 75 -5.42 1.69 -14.76
C VAL A 75 -4.62 2.37 -15.88
N ASN A 76 -3.49 3.00 -15.53
CA ASN A 76 -2.53 3.77 -16.36
C ASN A 76 -2.57 5.30 -16.28
N GLU A 77 -2.82 5.93 -15.13
CA GLU A 77 -2.60 7.39 -15.02
C GLU A 77 -2.12 7.87 -13.64
N GLU A 78 -1.15 7.16 -13.05
CA GLU A 78 -0.22 7.75 -12.09
C GLU A 78 1.10 8.04 -12.82
N VAL A 79 1.02 8.87 -13.86
CA VAL A 79 2.05 9.90 -13.95
C VAL A 79 1.61 10.92 -12.92
N GLU A 80 1.96 10.67 -11.65
CA GLU A 80 2.15 11.76 -10.71
C GLU A 80 3.17 12.69 -11.39
N THR A 81 2.69 13.64 -12.20
CA THR A 81 3.36 14.91 -12.28
C THR A 81 3.26 15.45 -10.86
N ARG A 82 4.29 15.12 -10.10
CA ARG A 82 4.79 15.95 -9.03
C ARG A 82 5.01 17.31 -9.66
N ASP A 83 3.92 18.08 -9.74
CA ASP A 83 4.02 19.52 -9.73
C ASP A 83 5.00 19.81 -8.60
N GLY A 84 6.08 20.49 -8.96
CA GLY A 84 7.06 20.92 -7.98
C GLY A 84 6.37 21.71 -6.86
N PRO A 85 7.07 21.99 -5.75
CA PRO A 85 6.50 22.85 -4.71
C PRO A 85 5.91 24.10 -5.37
N ALA A 86 4.62 24.37 -5.10
CA ALA A 86 3.90 25.47 -5.71
C ALA A 86 4.72 26.76 -5.60
N ARG A 87 5.01 27.38 -6.73
CA ARG A 87 5.85 28.58 -6.77
C ARG A 87 5.10 29.74 -6.12
N ALA A 88 5.72 30.33 -5.10
CA ALA A 88 5.17 31.46 -4.38
C ALA A 88 5.02 32.69 -5.29
N ASP A 89 3.98 33.48 -5.01
CA ASP A 89 3.72 34.72 -5.72
C ASP A 89 4.81 35.75 -5.42
N ILE A 90 5.30 36.42 -6.46
CA ILE A 90 6.25 37.52 -6.34
C ILE A 90 5.45 38.81 -6.18
N THR A 91 5.59 39.49 -5.05
CA THR A 91 4.95 40.77 -4.75
C THR A 91 5.95 41.91 -4.68
N ASP A 92 5.55 43.10 -5.14
CA ASP A 92 6.31 44.34 -4.94
C ASP A 92 6.28 44.79 -3.47
N ARG A 93 7.09 45.80 -3.11
CA ARG A 93 7.11 46.45 -1.78
C ARG A 93 5.76 46.99 -1.31
N ASN A 94 4.85 47.26 -2.24
CA ASN A 94 3.50 47.74 -1.97
C ASN A 94 2.46 46.59 -1.87
N GLY A 95 2.89 45.33 -1.95
CA GLY A 95 2.01 44.15 -1.89
C GLY A 95 1.29 43.82 -3.20
N VAL A 96 1.67 44.46 -4.31
CA VAL A 96 1.07 44.19 -5.64
C VAL A 96 1.73 42.95 -6.24
N ILE A 97 0.93 42.00 -6.73
CA ILE A 97 1.41 40.78 -7.39
C ILE A 97 2.05 41.16 -8.74
N LEU A 98 3.31 40.79 -8.90
CA LEU A 98 4.09 40.98 -10.14
C LEU A 98 4.15 39.68 -10.97
N ALA A 99 4.21 38.53 -10.30
CA ALA A 99 4.18 37.24 -10.97
C ALA A 99 3.49 36.20 -10.08
N THR A 100 2.55 35.48 -10.66
CA THR A 100 1.84 34.36 -10.03
C THR A 100 1.87 33.15 -10.95
N SER A 101 1.74 31.96 -10.37
CA SER A 101 1.73 30.70 -11.10
C SER A 101 0.28 30.32 -11.38
N LEU A 102 -0.09 30.21 -12.65
CA LEU A 102 -1.45 29.86 -13.02
C LEU A 102 -1.56 28.36 -13.27
N ALA A 103 -2.46 27.70 -12.53
CA ALA A 103 -2.85 26.33 -12.81
C ALA A 103 -3.55 26.29 -14.17
N THR A 104 -3.01 25.50 -15.09
CA THR A 104 -3.55 25.27 -16.42
C THR A 104 -3.57 23.78 -16.71
N ARG A 105 -4.24 23.40 -17.80
CA ARG A 105 -4.33 22.01 -18.23
C ARG A 105 -3.78 21.86 -19.62
N SER A 106 -2.94 20.87 -19.83
CA SER A 106 -2.36 20.54 -21.13
C SER A 106 -3.05 19.28 -21.67
N LEU A 107 -3.54 19.36 -22.90
CA LEU A 107 -4.22 18.28 -23.61
C LEU A 107 -3.22 17.33 -24.24
N TYR A 108 -3.39 16.05 -23.94
CA TYR A 108 -2.66 14.97 -24.57
C TYR A 108 -3.62 13.86 -24.98
N ALA A 109 -3.14 12.93 -25.79
CA ALA A 109 -3.90 11.75 -26.16
C ALA A 109 -3.02 10.49 -26.15
N ASP A 110 -3.66 9.34 -25.90
CA ASP A 110 -3.11 8.04 -26.26
C ASP A 110 -3.71 7.62 -27.62
N PRO A 111 -2.91 7.59 -28.71
CA PRO A 111 -3.32 7.07 -30.01
C PRO A 111 -3.99 5.70 -29.99
N GLN A 112 -3.63 4.81 -29.04
CA GLN A 112 -4.23 3.48 -28.93
C GLN A 112 -5.68 3.50 -28.44
N ASP A 113 -6.06 4.54 -27.68
CA ASP A 113 -7.43 4.75 -27.19
C ASP A 113 -8.32 5.49 -28.22
N VAL A 114 -7.73 6.02 -29.31
CA VAL A 114 -8.43 6.79 -30.34
C VAL A 114 -8.87 5.89 -31.48
N ARG A 115 -10.19 5.71 -31.64
CA ARG A 115 -10.76 4.84 -32.69
C ARG A 115 -10.50 5.34 -34.11
N SER A 116 -10.56 6.65 -34.35
CA SER A 116 -10.34 7.25 -35.66
C SER A 116 -9.55 8.56 -35.52
N SER A 117 -8.27 8.53 -35.89
CA SER A 117 -7.38 9.69 -35.81
C SER A 117 -7.89 10.87 -36.63
N ALA A 118 -8.45 10.62 -37.82
CA ALA A 118 -8.99 11.65 -38.70
C ALA A 118 -10.24 12.33 -38.11
N SER A 119 -11.19 11.55 -37.58
CA SER A 119 -12.41 12.09 -36.97
C SER A 119 -12.10 12.88 -35.70
N ALA A 120 -11.26 12.31 -34.83
CA ALA A 120 -10.84 12.96 -33.59
C ALA A 120 -10.08 14.28 -33.85
N ALA A 121 -9.18 14.29 -34.84
CA ALA A 121 -8.46 15.51 -35.24
C ALA A 121 -9.41 16.58 -35.80
N ALA A 122 -10.40 16.20 -36.60
CA ALA A 122 -11.38 17.13 -37.18
C ALA A 122 -12.24 17.80 -36.11
N LYS A 123 -12.77 17.01 -35.17
CA LYS A 123 -13.54 17.51 -34.02
C LYS A 123 -12.70 18.42 -33.13
N LEU A 124 -11.43 18.08 -32.93
CA LEU A 124 -10.55 18.91 -32.12
C LEU A 124 -10.25 20.25 -32.79
N ALA A 125 -10.08 20.26 -34.12
CA ALA A 125 -9.86 21.49 -34.88
C ALA A 125 -11.09 22.42 -34.91
N GLU A 126 -12.30 21.88 -34.77
CA GLU A 126 -13.53 22.66 -34.64
C GLU A 126 -13.57 23.45 -33.33
N VAL A 127 -13.12 22.84 -32.24
CA VAL A 127 -13.12 23.46 -30.90
C VAL A 127 -11.90 24.36 -30.68
N LEU A 128 -10.76 24.00 -31.27
CA LEU A 128 -9.49 24.69 -31.08
C LEU A 128 -8.97 25.19 -32.45
N PRO A 129 -9.42 26.35 -32.93
CA PRO A 129 -9.10 26.83 -34.28
C PRO A 129 -7.60 27.12 -34.50
N GLU A 130 -6.83 27.29 -33.43
CA GLU A 130 -5.38 27.50 -33.49
C GLU A 130 -4.55 26.24 -33.78
N ILE A 131 -5.14 25.03 -33.79
CA ILE A 131 -4.39 23.80 -34.03
C ILE A 131 -4.38 23.41 -35.51
N ASP A 132 -3.24 22.90 -35.98
CA ASP A 132 -3.16 22.33 -37.33
C ASP A 132 -3.68 20.89 -37.37
N LEU A 133 -4.75 20.68 -38.14
CA LEU A 133 -5.38 19.39 -38.36
C LEU A 133 -4.38 18.32 -38.82
N LYS A 134 -3.49 18.65 -39.76
CA LYS A 134 -2.54 17.68 -40.33
C LYS A 134 -1.54 17.22 -39.27
N THR A 135 -1.01 18.16 -38.49
CA THR A 135 -0.09 17.87 -37.40
C THR A 135 -0.74 16.99 -36.33
N VAL A 136 -1.97 17.30 -35.92
CA VAL A 136 -2.71 16.52 -34.92
C VAL A 136 -3.00 15.11 -35.44
N MET A 137 -3.50 14.98 -36.66
CA MET A 137 -3.76 13.68 -37.27
C MET A 137 -2.49 12.83 -37.36
N ALA A 138 -1.36 13.42 -37.74
CA ALA A 138 -0.07 12.72 -37.79
C ALA A 138 0.38 12.24 -36.40
N ARG A 139 0.18 13.05 -35.36
CA ARG A 139 0.47 12.66 -33.96
C ARG A 139 -0.44 11.54 -33.49
N LEU A 140 -1.74 11.64 -33.77
CA LEU A 140 -2.73 10.62 -33.42
C LEU A 140 -2.59 9.31 -34.22
N SER A 141 -1.89 9.34 -35.36
CA SER A 141 -1.63 8.14 -36.16
C SER A 141 -0.26 7.51 -35.85
N SER A 142 0.47 8.05 -34.87
CA SER A 142 1.77 7.52 -34.46
C SER A 142 1.63 6.33 -33.52
N ASP A 143 2.62 5.44 -33.52
CA ASP A 143 2.69 4.25 -32.64
C ASP A 143 3.11 4.57 -31.19
N LYS A 144 2.96 5.83 -30.76
CA LYS A 144 3.30 6.26 -29.40
C LYS A 144 2.07 6.09 -28.52
N ARG A 145 2.26 5.84 -27.21
CA ARG A 145 1.17 5.82 -26.22
C ARG A 145 0.83 7.19 -25.64
N PHE A 146 1.65 8.19 -25.95
CA PHE A 146 1.47 9.54 -25.41
C PHE A 146 1.89 10.57 -26.46
N VAL A 147 0.95 11.45 -26.82
CA VAL A 147 1.21 12.57 -27.73
C VAL A 147 0.62 13.87 -27.20
N TRP A 148 1.45 14.91 -27.14
CA TRP A 148 0.99 16.26 -26.85
C TRP A 148 0.20 16.82 -28.02
N LEU A 149 -1.03 17.28 -27.75
CA LEU A 149 -1.87 17.93 -28.74
C LEU A 149 -1.77 19.45 -28.60
N LYS A 150 -2.05 19.96 -27.40
CA LYS A 150 -1.99 21.39 -27.08
C LYS A 150 -1.65 21.60 -25.61
N ARG A 151 -0.79 22.58 -25.31
CA ARG A 151 -0.43 22.95 -23.93
C ARG A 151 -1.18 24.20 -23.48
N HIS A 152 -1.32 24.35 -22.17
CA HIS A 152 -1.87 25.54 -21.51
C HIS A 152 -3.28 25.94 -22.02
N LEU A 153 -4.23 25.02 -21.98
CA LEU A 153 -5.61 25.31 -22.35
C LEU A 153 -6.29 26.19 -21.30
N THR A 154 -7.15 27.07 -21.78
CA THR A 154 -8.04 27.85 -20.92
C THR A 154 -9.16 26.97 -20.36
N PRO A 155 -9.78 27.32 -19.22
CA PRO A 155 -10.90 26.55 -18.69
C PRO A 155 -12.06 26.35 -19.68
N GLY A 156 -12.35 27.37 -20.50
CA GLY A 156 -13.36 27.28 -21.56
C GLY A 156 -12.98 26.28 -22.66
N GLN A 157 -11.70 26.24 -23.06
CA GLN A 157 -11.22 25.26 -24.03
C GLN A 157 -11.25 23.83 -23.48
N VAL A 158 -10.90 23.63 -22.21
CA VAL A 158 -11.01 22.32 -21.55
C VAL A 158 -12.46 21.84 -21.54
N ALA A 159 -13.40 22.72 -21.18
CA ALA A 159 -14.82 22.38 -21.20
C ALA A 159 -15.32 22.01 -22.61
N ALA A 160 -14.89 22.75 -23.63
CA ALA A 160 -15.27 22.49 -25.00
C ALA A 160 -14.68 21.16 -25.53
N VAL A 161 -13.44 20.83 -25.18
CA VAL A 161 -12.83 19.53 -25.55
C VAL A 161 -13.51 18.38 -24.80
N ASN A 162 -13.86 18.55 -23.53
CA ASN A 162 -14.64 17.55 -22.79
C ASN A 162 -16.03 17.32 -23.41
N ALA A 163 -16.66 18.38 -23.96
CA ALA A 163 -17.95 18.28 -24.63
C ALA A 163 -17.90 17.44 -25.92
N LEU A 164 -16.72 17.22 -26.51
CA LEU A 164 -16.55 16.35 -27.69
C LEU A 164 -16.79 14.86 -27.37
N GLY A 165 -16.60 14.45 -26.11
CA GLY A 165 -16.81 13.07 -25.68
C GLY A 165 -15.87 12.04 -26.32
N GLU A 166 -14.67 12.46 -26.73
CA GLU A 166 -13.66 11.56 -27.32
C GLU A 166 -12.87 10.84 -26.21
N PRO A 167 -12.92 9.49 -26.14
CA PRO A 167 -12.34 8.74 -25.02
C PRO A 167 -10.81 8.78 -24.94
N GLY A 168 -10.14 9.09 -26.04
CA GLY A 168 -8.67 9.16 -26.10
C GLY A 168 -8.06 10.49 -25.69
N PHE A 169 -8.88 11.50 -25.37
CA PHE A 169 -8.39 12.84 -24.97
C PHE A 169 -8.35 12.98 -23.45
N ARG A 170 -7.17 13.34 -22.93
CA ARG A 170 -6.92 13.47 -21.49
C ARG A 170 -6.15 14.76 -21.18
N PHE A 171 -6.20 15.18 -19.93
CA PHE A 171 -5.59 16.41 -19.47
C PHE A 171 -4.58 16.14 -18.38
N LEU A 172 -3.44 16.80 -18.48
CA LEU A 172 -2.45 16.87 -17.42
C LEU A 172 -2.48 18.27 -16.80
N GLU A 173 -2.47 18.37 -15.47
CA GLU A 173 -2.32 19.66 -14.80
C GLU A 173 -0.87 20.15 -14.94
N GLU A 174 -0.73 21.45 -15.19
CA GLU A 174 0.55 22.11 -15.38
C GLU A 174 0.49 23.53 -14.84
N GLN A 175 1.62 24.08 -14.40
CA GLN A 175 1.74 25.47 -13.95
C GLN A 175 2.47 26.31 -15.01
N ARG A 176 2.00 27.54 -15.26
CA ARG A 176 2.65 28.52 -16.12
C ARG A 176 2.89 29.84 -15.38
#